data_AF-A0A3M1QGC4-F1
#
_entry.id   AF-A0A3M1QGC4-F1
#
_cell.length_a   1.000
_cell.length_b   1.000
_cell.length_c   1.000
_cell.angle_alpha   90.00
_cell.angle_beta   90.00
_cell.angle_gamma   90.00
#
_symmetry.space_group_name_H-M   'P 1'
#
loop_
_entity.id
_entity.type
_entity.pdbx_description
1 polymer ?
#
loop_
_entity_poly.entity_id
_entity_poly.type
_entity_poly.pdbx_seq_one_letter_code
_entity_poly.pdbx_strand_id
1 'polypeptide(L)' 'MAFFEHVLIVVRGGGDLASGVVYRLHRAGFPVVVTELETPLFVRRAVSYGEAVYSNKITIEGVTARLANSIDTAREML' A
#
# COMPACT_ATOMS: atom_id res chain seq x y z
N MET A 1 -0.89 14.93 7.54
CA MET A 1 -0.69 14.99 9.00
C MET A 1 -0.37 13.58 9.43
N ALA A 2 0.90 13.31 9.76
CA ALA A 2 1.32 12.00 10.24
C ALA A 2 1.39 12.06 11.76
N PHE A 3 0.68 11.16 12.42
CA PHE A 3 0.50 11.15 13.87
C PHE A 3 1.26 9.99 14.53
N PHE A 4 1.64 9.00 13.74
CA PHE A 4 2.25 7.76 14.19
C PHE A 4 3.49 7.43 13.36
N GLU A 5 4.30 8.44 13.02
CA GLU A 5 5.45 8.36 12.10
C GLU A 5 6.46 7.27 12.46
N HIS A 6 6.57 6.89 13.73
CA HIS A 6 7.47 5.83 14.20
C HIS A 6 6.83 4.44 14.31
N VAL A 7 5.55 4.31 13.94
CA VAL A 7 4.80 3.05 14.01
C VAL A 7 4.50 2.56 12.59
N LEU A 8 5.48 1.88 12.00
CA LEU A 8 5.32 1.26 10.68
C LEU A 8 4.34 0.10 10.73
N ILE A 9 3.29 0.17 9.91
CA ILE A 9 2.38 -0.94 9.70
C ILE A 9 2.75 -1.68 8.42
N VAL A 10 2.99 -2.98 8.53
CA VAL A 10 3.22 -3.86 7.38
C VAL A 10 1.97 -4.70 7.15
N VAL A 11 1.36 -4.54 5.98
CA VAL A 11 0.19 -5.33 5.55
C VAL A 11 0.65 -6.35 4.52
N ARG A 12 0.32 -7.62 4.74
CA ARG A 12 0.61 -8.69 3.78
C ARG A 12 -0.60 -8.92 2.87
N GLY A 13 -0.40 -8.72 1.57
CA GLY A 13 -1.42 -8.80 0.54
C GLY A 13 -2.08 -7.44 0.27
N GLY A 14 -2.30 -7.13 -1.00
CA GLY A 14 -2.81 -5.83 -1.46
C GLY A 14 -4.21 -5.86 -2.05
N GLY A 15 -4.97 -6.95 -1.83
CA GLY A 15 -6.32 -7.14 -2.35
C GLY A 15 -7.39 -6.21 -1.75
N ASP A 16 -8.65 -6.44 -2.08
CA ASP A 16 -9.79 -5.56 -1.75
C ASP A 16 -9.98 -5.33 -0.24
N LEU A 17 -10.00 -6.39 0.56
CA LEU A 17 -10.14 -6.28 2.02
C LEU A 17 -8.93 -5.59 2.65
N ALA A 18 -7.72 -5.98 2.25
CA ALA A 18 -6.49 -5.37 2.74
C ALA A 18 -6.41 -3.88 2.36
N SER A 19 -6.88 -3.51 1.18
CA SER A 19 -6.86 -2.13 0.71
C SER A 19 -7.76 -1.21 1.52
N GLY A 20 -8.91 -1.71 2.00
CA GLY A 20 -9.72 -0.99 2.98
C GLY A 20 -8.95 -0.70 4.28
N VAL A 21 -8.19 -1.68 4.79
CA VAL A 21 -7.35 -1.52 6.00
C VAL A 21 -6.22 -0.51 5.75
N VAL A 22 -5.49 -0.65 4.64
CA VAL A 22 -4.41 0.26 4.23
C VAL A 22 -4.91 1.70 4.13
N TYR A 23 -6.05 1.91 3.47
CA TYR A 23 -6.66 3.24 3.34
C TYR A 23 -6.95 3.87 4.71
N ARG A 24 -7.56 3.11 5.62
CA ARG A 24 -7.92 3.60 6.96
C ARG A 24 -6.69 3.91 7.80
N LEU A 25 -5.66 3.06 7.78
CA LEU A 25 -4.41 3.27 8.49
C LEU A 25 -3.64 4.48 7.96
N HIS A 26 -3.48 4.60 6.64
CA HIS A 26 -2.83 5.75 6.03
C HIS A 26 -3.57 7.05 6.38
N ARG A 27 -4.90 7.07 6.27
CA ARG A 27 -5.69 8.26 6.65
C ARG A 27 -5.68 8.58 8.14
N ALA A 28 -5.43 7.60 9.00
CA ALA A 28 -5.20 7.81 10.42
C ALA A 28 -3.78 8.34 10.73
N GLY A 29 -2.89 8.44 9.74
CA GLY A 29 -1.55 9.02 9.88
C GLY A 29 -0.47 8.01 10.27
N PHE A 30 -0.69 6.71 10.01
CA PHE A 30 0.34 5.68 10.10
C PHE A 30 1.11 5.58 8.77
N PRO A 31 2.45 5.41 8.81
CA PRO A 31 3.19 4.91 7.65
C PRO A 31 2.80 3.45 7.39
N VAL A 32 2.52 3.12 6.13
CA VAL A 32 2.04 1.79 5.73
C VAL A 32 2.86 1.25 4.58
N VAL A 33 3.34 0.01 4.71
CA VAL A 33 3.94 -0.77 3.63
C VAL A 33 3.05 -1.97 3.35
N VAL A 34 2.81 -2.24 2.07
CA VAL A 34 2.08 -3.44 1.62
C VAL A 34 3.07 -4.37 0.94
N THR A 35 3.12 -5.63 1.36
CA THR A 35 3.86 -6.68 0.65
C THR A 35 2.91 -7.47 -0.25
N GLU A 36 3.37 -7.82 -1.45
CA GLU A 36 2.62 -8.65 -2.38
C GLU A 36 3.50 -9.68 -3.08
N LEU A 37 2.85 -10.67 -3.69
CA LEU A 37 3.45 -11.56 -4.69
C LEU A 37 3.85 -10.77 -5.93
N GLU A 38 4.83 -11.29 -6.67
CA GLU A 38 5.21 -10.76 -7.99
C GLU A 38 4.03 -10.79 -8.98
N THR A 39 3.18 -11.81 -8.88
CA THR A 39 1.91 -11.92 -9.61
C THR A 39 0.77 -11.98 -8.61
N PRO A 40 0.24 -10.82 -8.14
CA PRO A 40 -0.85 -10.81 -7.19
C PRO A 40 -2.12 -11.52 -7.67
N LEU A 41 -2.81 -12.17 -6.74
CA LEU A 41 -3.98 -13.02 -7.00
C LEU A 41 -5.33 -12.32 -6.77
N PHE A 42 -5.33 -11.02 -6.43
CA PHE A 42 -6.58 -10.29 -6.20
C PHE A 42 -7.38 -10.15 -7.50
N VAL A 43 -8.70 -10.26 -7.38
CA VAL A 43 -9.61 -10.15 -8.54
C VAL A 43 -9.96 -8.69 -8.83
N ARG A 44 -10.24 -7.90 -7.78
CA ARG A 44 -10.75 -6.52 -7.91
C ARG A 44 -9.62 -5.50 -8.00
N ARG A 45 -8.92 -5.48 -9.14
CA ARG A 45 -7.71 -4.66 -9.39
C ARG A 45 -7.89 -3.15 -9.17
N ALA A 46 -8.97 -2.57 -9.69
CA ALA A 46 -9.21 -1.11 -9.64
C ALA A 46 -9.41 -0.53 -8.23
N VAL A 47 -9.62 -1.40 -7.23
CA VAL A 47 -9.81 -1.02 -5.81
C VAL A 47 -8.78 -1.68 -4.89
N SER A 48 -7.73 -2.27 -5.46
CA SER A 48 -6.68 -2.99 -4.74
C SER A 48 -5.36 -2.24 -4.85
N TYR A 49 -4.76 -1.78 -3.75
CA TYR A 49 -3.45 -1.12 -3.77
C TYR A 49 -2.33 -2.03 -4.29
N GLY A 50 -2.51 -3.34 -4.19
CA GLY A 50 -1.60 -4.31 -4.81
C GLY A 50 -1.50 -4.17 -6.32
N GLU A 51 -2.42 -3.47 -7.00
CA GLU A 51 -2.33 -3.14 -8.42
C GLU A 51 -1.05 -2.35 -8.76
N ALA A 52 -0.44 -1.68 -7.78
CA ALA A 52 0.85 -1.04 -7.94
C ALA A 52 1.95 -2.01 -8.40
N VAL A 53 1.87 -3.31 -8.10
CA VAL A 53 2.82 -4.32 -8.61
C VAL A 53 2.79 -4.38 -10.15
N TYR A 54 1.62 -4.27 -10.76
CA TYR A 54 1.48 -4.30 -12.22
C TYR A 54 1.68 -2.92 -12.87
N SER A 55 1.12 -1.89 -12.24
CA SER A 55 1.00 -0.54 -12.84
C SER A 55 2.06 0.45 -12.33
N ASN A 56 3.01 0.00 -11.50
CA ASN A 56 3.98 0.79 -10.71
C ASN A 56 3.35 1.76 -9.68
N LYS A 57 2.10 2.18 -9.88
CA LYS A 57 1.32 3.00 -8.96
C LYS A 57 -0.18 2.81 -9.19
N ILE A 58 -0.97 3.09 -8.16
CA ILE A 58 -2.42 3.25 -8.25
C ILE A 58 -2.87 4.32 -7.26
N THR A 59 -3.88 5.11 -7.62
CA THR A 59 -4.52 6.06 -6.70
C THR A 59 -5.97 5.68 -6.51
N ILE A 60 -6.38 5.49 -5.25
CA ILE A 60 -7.74 5.14 -4.85
C ILE A 60 -8.17 6.18 -3.82
N GLU A 61 -9.27 6.90 -4.07
CA GLU A 61 -9.83 7.86 -3.11
C GLU A 61 -8.80 8.88 -2.57
N GLY A 62 -7.91 9.36 -3.45
CA GLY A 62 -6.87 10.33 -3.13
C GLY A 62 -5.63 9.77 -2.41
N VAL A 63 -5.55 8.46 -2.16
CA VAL A 63 -4.37 7.79 -1.59
C VAL A 63 -3.63 7.05 -2.71
N THR A 64 -2.33 7.30 -2.84
CA THR A 64 -1.49 6.70 -3.88
C THR A 64 -0.58 5.62 -3.28
N ALA A 65 -0.71 4.39 -3.76
CA ALA A 65 0.29 3.34 -3.55
C ALA A 65 1.30 3.35 -4.70
N ARG A 66 2.57 3.09 -4.38
CA ARG A 66 3.70 3.01 -5.33
C ARG A 66 4.45 1.70 -5.11
N LEU A 67 4.91 1.09 -6.19
CA LEU A 67 5.77 -0.09 -6.12
C LEU A 67 7.18 0.30 -5.65
N ALA A 68 7.66 -0.40 -4.63
CA ALA A 68 9.04 -0.34 -4.21
C ALA A 68 9.69 -1.73 -4.42
N ASN A 69 10.78 -1.77 -5.18
CA ASN A 69 11.49 -3.02 -5.51
C ASN A 69 12.54 -3.41 -4.46
N SER A 70 12.69 -2.62 -3.41
CA SER A 70 13.64 -2.87 -2.31
C SER A 70 13.13 -2.25 -1.01
N ILE A 71 13.70 -2.70 0.10
CA ILE A 71 13.43 -2.12 1.42
C ILE A 71 13.88 -0.65 1.47
N ASP A 72 15.00 -0.30 0.86
CA ASP A 72 15.53 1.06 0.89
C ASP A 72 14.64 2.02 0.10
N THR A 73 14.21 1.63 -1.10
CA THR A 73 13.23 2.38 -1.88
C THR A 73 11.89 2.52 -1.15
N ALA A 74 11.45 1.49 -0.43
CA ALA A 74 10.22 1.57 0.36
C ALA A 74 10.34 2.59 1.49
N ARG A 75 11.50 2.66 2.16
CA ARG A 75 11.77 3.63 3.25
C ARG A 75 11.81 5.06 2.74
N GLU A 76 12.37 5.30 1.56
CA GLU A 76 12.42 6.63 0.94
C GLU A 76 11.03 7.16 0.54
N MET A 77 10.05 6.27 0.36
CA MET A 77 8.69 6.62 -0.08
C MET A 77 7.70 6.90 1.06
N LEU A 78 8.08 6.62 2.31
CA LEU A 78 7.27 6.84 3.52
C LEU A 78 7.39 8.29 4.00
#